data_AF-A0A7J8RMJ5-F1
#
_entry.id   AF-A0A7J8RMJ5-F1
#
_cell.length_a   1.000
_cell.length_b   1.000
_cell.length_c   1.000
_cell.angle_alpha   90.00
_cell.angle_beta   90.00
_cell.angle_gamma   90.00
#
_symmetry.space_group_name_H-M   'P 1'
#
loop_
_entity.id
_entity.type
_entity.pdbx_description
1 polymer ?
#
loop_
_entity_poly.entity_id
_entity_poly.type
_entity_poly.pdbx_seq_one_letter_code
_entity_poly.pdbx_strand_id
1 'polypeptide(L)'
;MKSYSYTCIPTFFLLSVIVTTSAITREKNDDSQWLATEAKALRETGWWSNYKKRVGNHCMWPGIRCNAGSVVDIDLGGHGLNGGITP
;
A
#
# COMPACT_ATOMS: atom_id res chain seq x y z
N MET A 1 -41.44 38.06 0.71
CA MET A 1 -41.02 36.81 1.40
C MET A 1 -40.12 36.06 0.43
N LYS A 2 -38.79 36.03 0.67
CA LYS A 2 -37.82 35.45 -0.27
C LYS A 2 -37.78 33.93 -0.05
N SER A 3 -38.20 33.22 -1.08
CA SER A 3 -38.31 31.76 -1.11
C SER A 3 -36.91 31.14 -1.12
N TYR A 4 -36.42 30.73 0.05
CA TYR A 4 -35.19 29.95 0.20
C TYR A 4 -35.52 28.45 0.11
N SER A 5 -36.06 28.01 -1.02
CA SER A 5 -36.52 26.61 -1.17
C SER A 5 -35.66 25.77 -2.14
N TYR A 6 -34.63 26.35 -2.76
CA TYR A 6 -33.89 25.70 -3.86
C TYR A 6 -32.41 25.37 -3.59
N THR A 7 -31.84 25.78 -2.46
CA THR A 7 -30.41 25.54 -2.16
C THR A 7 -30.14 24.29 -1.31
N CYS A 8 -31.18 23.73 -0.68
CA CYS A 8 -31.06 22.58 0.22
C CYS A 8 -30.79 21.27 -0.52
N ILE A 9 -31.45 21.05 -1.66
CA ILE A 9 -31.30 19.81 -2.43
C ILE A 9 -29.88 19.66 -3.03
N PRO A 10 -29.30 20.64 -3.75
CA PRO A 10 -27.96 20.45 -4.33
C PRO A 10 -26.85 20.36 -3.28
N THR A 11 -27.01 20.97 -2.10
CA THR A 11 -26.00 20.91 -1.02
C THR A 11 -25.97 19.55 -0.33
N PHE A 12 -27.13 18.92 -0.08
CA PHE A 12 -27.18 17.57 0.46
C PHE A 12 -26.57 16.53 -0.48
N PHE A 13 -26.83 16.65 -1.80
CA PHE A 13 -26.20 15.78 -2.81
C PHE A 13 -24.68 15.96 -2.90
N LEU A 14 -24.16 17.18 -2.71
CA LEU A 14 -22.71 17.40 -2.70
C LEU A 14 -22.05 16.84 -1.42
N LEU A 15 -22.68 17.00 -0.26
CA LEU A 15 -22.18 16.47 1.00
C LEU A 15 -22.15 14.93 0.98
N SER A 16 -23.17 14.27 0.41
CA SER A 16 -23.17 12.81 0.28
C SER A 16 -22.05 12.31 -0.64
N VAL A 17 -21.78 13.01 -1.76
CA VAL A 17 -20.65 12.67 -2.65
C VAL A 17 -19.31 12.78 -1.92
N ILE A 18 -19.09 13.84 -1.11
CA ILE A 18 -17.84 14.02 -0.35
C ILE A 18 -17.66 12.93 0.71
N VAL A 19 -18.73 12.57 1.43
CA VAL A 19 -18.69 11.48 2.43
C VAL A 19 -18.34 10.15 1.76
N THR A 20 -18.95 9.86 0.61
CA THR A 20 -18.74 8.58 -0.11
C THR A 20 -17.33 8.48 -0.69
N THR A 21 -16.78 9.56 -1.27
CA THR A 21 -15.39 9.56 -1.77
C THR A 21 -14.38 9.42 -0.64
N SER A 22 -14.64 10.01 0.53
CA SER A 22 -13.77 9.88 1.70
C SER A 22 -13.71 8.44 2.26
N ALA A 23 -14.78 7.66 2.10
CA ALA A 23 -14.80 6.25 2.51
C ALA A 23 -14.01 5.37 1.51
N ILE A 24 -14.23 5.56 0.21
CA ILE A 24 -13.55 4.78 -0.85
C ILE A 24 -12.04 5.08 -0.91
N THR A 25 -11.63 6.31 -0.60
CA THR A 25 -10.22 6.69 -0.57
C THR A 25 -9.47 6.21 0.68
N ARG A 26 -10.17 5.97 1.81
CA ARG A 26 -9.55 5.50 3.04
C ARG A 26 -9.03 4.07 2.94
N GLU A 27 -9.89 3.14 2.53
CA GLU A 27 -9.51 1.72 2.41
C GLU A 27 -8.32 1.54 1.46
N LYS A 28 -8.36 2.19 0.30
CA LYS A 28 -7.27 2.12 -0.68
C LYS A 28 -5.98 2.79 -0.22
N ASN A 29 -6.07 3.87 0.55
CA ASN A 29 -4.89 4.58 1.04
C ASN A 29 -4.17 3.74 2.11
N ASP A 30 -4.92 3.14 3.03
CA ASP A 30 -4.36 2.33 4.12
C ASP A 30 -3.63 1.10 3.57
N ASP A 31 -4.23 0.42 2.58
CA ASP A 31 -3.58 -0.68 1.86
C ASP A 31 -2.30 -0.22 1.16
N SER A 32 -2.35 0.90 0.45
CA SER A 32 -1.18 1.42 -0.27
C SER A 32 -0.05 1.85 0.66
N GLN A 33 -0.38 2.40 1.83
CA GLN A 33 0.57 2.83 2.84
C GLN A 33 1.24 1.62 3.51
N TRP A 34 0.46 0.58 3.81
CA TRP A 34 0.97 -0.69 4.32
C TRP A 34 1.98 -1.31 3.36
N LEU A 35 1.62 -1.45 2.07
CA LEU A 35 2.50 -2.03 1.05
C LEU A 35 3.78 -1.21 0.82
N ALA A 36 3.70 0.12 0.90
CA ALA A 36 4.87 0.98 0.82
C ALA A 36 5.80 0.82 2.04
N THR A 37 5.22 0.59 3.22
CA THR A 37 5.96 0.37 4.47
C THR A 37 6.65 -1.00 4.46
N GLU A 38 5.94 -2.04 4.01
CA GLU A 38 6.48 -3.38 3.80
C GLU A 38 7.68 -3.35 2.82
N ALA A 39 7.51 -2.71 1.66
CA ALA A 39 8.59 -2.53 0.68
C ALA A 39 9.81 -1.80 1.28
N LYS A 40 9.58 -0.78 2.11
CA LYS A 40 10.65 -0.04 2.79
C LYS A 40 11.40 -0.94 3.77
N ALA A 41 10.68 -1.65 4.64
CA ALA A 41 11.27 -2.56 5.61
C ALA A 41 12.13 -3.63 4.94
N LEU A 42 11.60 -4.27 3.89
CA LEU A 42 12.33 -5.27 3.10
C LEU A 42 13.61 -4.70 2.47
N ARG A 43 13.60 -3.44 2.03
CA ARG A 43 14.81 -2.81 1.49
C ARG A 43 15.87 -2.57 2.57
N GLU A 44 15.46 -2.20 3.78
CA GLU A 44 16.36 -1.90 4.90
C GLU A 44 17.02 -3.14 5.49
N THR A 45 16.42 -4.32 5.36
CA THR A 45 17.01 -5.59 5.83
C THR A 45 18.32 -5.99 5.13
N GLY A 46 18.61 -5.45 3.93
CA GLY A 46 19.93 -5.55 3.29
C GLY A 46 20.39 -6.94 2.80
N TRP A 47 19.67 -8.02 3.10
CA TRP A 47 20.07 -9.39 2.78
C TRP A 47 20.16 -9.71 1.28
N TRP A 48 19.44 -8.97 0.43
CA TRP A 48 19.52 -9.06 -1.04
C TRP A 48 20.65 -8.22 -1.67
N SER A 49 21.84 -8.23 -1.11
CA SER A 49 22.95 -7.32 -1.46
C SER A 49 23.28 -7.18 -2.97
N ASN A 50 22.93 -8.17 -3.80
CA ASN A 50 23.22 -8.18 -5.25
C ASN A 50 22.26 -7.38 -6.16
N TYR A 51 21.06 -6.98 -5.71
CA TYR A 51 20.07 -6.33 -6.59
C TYR A 51 20.09 -4.80 -6.44
N LYS A 52 20.76 -4.10 -7.38
CA LYS A 52 20.98 -2.63 -7.36
C LYS A 52 19.81 -1.76 -7.84
N LYS A 53 18.80 -2.30 -8.52
CA LYS A 53 17.64 -1.54 -9.03
C LYS A 53 16.35 -2.01 -8.36
N ARG A 54 16.05 -1.46 -7.17
CA ARG A 54 14.83 -1.77 -6.41
C ARG A 54 13.93 -0.55 -6.29
N VAL A 55 13.44 -0.12 -7.45
CA VAL A 55 12.47 0.97 -7.58
C VAL A 55 11.19 0.36 -8.13
N GLY A 56 10.04 0.72 -7.56
CA GLY A 56 8.73 0.19 -7.99
C GLY A 56 8.17 -0.89 -7.06
N ASN A 57 7.26 -1.71 -7.59
CA ASN A 57 6.52 -2.71 -6.83
C ASN A 57 7.46 -3.81 -6.28
N HIS A 58 7.42 -4.02 -4.97
CA HIS A 58 8.26 -5.01 -4.29
C HIS A 58 7.90 -6.45 -4.65
N CYS A 59 6.68 -6.71 -5.12
CA CYS A 59 6.25 -8.02 -5.62
C CYS A 59 6.95 -8.45 -6.92
N MET A 60 7.66 -7.53 -7.57
CA MET A 60 8.47 -7.83 -8.75
C MET A 60 9.94 -8.08 -8.38
N TRP A 61 10.29 -8.04 -7.09
CA TRP A 61 11.66 -8.27 -6.66
C TRP A 61 12.02 -9.76 -6.74
N PRO A 62 13.22 -10.10 -7.20
CA PRO A 62 13.67 -11.49 -7.22
C PRO A 62 13.63 -12.11 -5.82
N GLY A 63 13.07 -13.32 -5.71
CA GLY A 63 12.91 -14.02 -4.44
C GLY A 63 11.79 -13.50 -3.54
N ILE A 64 10.95 -12.55 -4.01
CA ILE A 64 9.70 -12.17 -3.34
C ILE A 64 8.52 -12.83 -4.06
N ARG A 65 7.62 -13.46 -3.29
CA ARG A 65 6.30 -13.85 -3.77
C ARG A 65 5.24 -13.13 -2.97
N CYS A 66 4.31 -12.48 -3.67
CA CYS A 66 3.19 -11.79 -3.06
C CYS A 66 1.86 -12.49 -3.29
N ASN A 67 0.92 -12.28 -2.37
CA ASN A 67 -0.50 -12.54 -2.55
C ASN A 67 -1.27 -11.23 -2.30
N ALA A 68 -2.16 -10.85 -3.21
CA ALA A 68 -2.91 -9.59 -3.14
C ALA A 68 -2.05 -8.32 -2.90
N GLY A 69 -0.77 -8.35 -3.29
CA GLY A 69 0.17 -7.24 -3.13
C GLY A 69 1.04 -7.29 -1.87
N SER A 70 0.76 -8.16 -0.90
CA SER A 70 1.59 -8.35 0.31
C SER A 70 2.46 -9.59 0.20
N VAL A 71 3.65 -9.57 0.81
CA VAL A 71 4.61 -10.67 0.73
C VAL A 71 4.13 -11.86 1.55
N VAL A 72 4.08 -13.02 0.90
CA VAL A 72 3.71 -14.29 1.53
C VAL A 72 4.88 -15.26 1.61
N ASP A 73 5.93 -15.04 0.84
CA ASP A 73 7.09 -15.92 0.83
C ASP A 73 8.32 -15.20 0.30
N ILE A 74 9.46 -15.62 0.85
CA ILE A 74 10.75 -15.02 0.65
C ILE A 74 11.77 -16.14 0.40
N ASP A 75 12.34 -16.18 -0.80
CA ASP A 75 13.39 -17.13 -1.15
C ASP A 75 14.76 -16.62 -0.69
N LEU A 76 15.39 -17.36 0.21
CA LEU A 76 16.71 -17.08 0.79
C LEU A 76 17.83 -17.87 0.10
N GLY A 77 17.49 -18.78 -0.82
CA GLY A 77 18.42 -19.70 -1.47
C GLY A 77 19.45 -18.99 -2.33
N GLY A 78 20.72 -19.43 -2.28
CA GLY A 78 21.78 -18.91 -3.16
C GLY A 78 22.17 -17.44 -2.93
N HIS A 79 21.69 -16.81 -1.86
CA HIS A 79 21.92 -15.38 -1.58
C HIS A 79 23.07 -15.11 -0.61
N GLY A 80 23.79 -16.15 -0.14
CA GLY A 80 24.97 -15.99 0.72
C GLY A 80 24.65 -15.36 2.08
N LEU A 81 23.43 -15.60 2.58
CA LEU A 81 22.98 -15.07 3.86
C LEU A 81 23.75 -15.70 5.01
N ASN A 82 24.10 -14.89 5.99
CA ASN A 82 24.82 -15.32 7.18
C ASN A 82 24.07 -14.84 8.43
N GLY A 83 23.94 -15.70 9.44
CA GLY A 83 23.15 -15.45 10.65
C GLY A 83 22.01 -16.45 10.83
N GLY A 84 21.12 -16.16 11.78
CA GLY A 84 19.94 -16.97 12.09
C GLY A 84 18.65 -16.20 11.85
N ILE A 85 17.58 -16.93 11.54
CA ILE A 85 16.22 -16.38 11.52
C ILE A 85 15.72 -16.37 12.96
N THR A 86 15.62 -15.18 13.56
CA THR A 86 14.98 -15.02 14.86
C THR A 86 13.47 -15.25 14.76
N PRO A 87 12.84 -15.89 15.77
CA PRO A 87 11.39 -16.11 15.81
C PRO A 87 10.59 -14.81 15.76
#